data_AF-A0A7V7BFK8-F1
#
_entry.id   AF-A0A7V7BFK8-F1
#
_cell.length_a   1.000
_cell.length_b   1.000
_cell.length_c   1.000
_cell.angle_alpha   90.00
_cell.angle_beta   90.00
_cell.angle_gamma   90.00
#
_symmetry.space_group_name_H-M   'P 1'
#
loop_
_entity.id
_entity.type
_entity.pdbx_description
1 polymer ?
#
loop_
_entity_poly.entity_id
_entity_poly.type
_entity_poly.pdbx_seq_one_letter_code
_entity_poly.pdbx_strand_id
1 'polypeptide(L)'
;LKVEDFRALSREVAVSTLDGSLGAQGLVTDLLEEKLRRGFRGFIYTCGPLGMMQKVAWLAHRYGVTGEASLEANMACGLGVCLGCTCAVRGEQGPVYAHVCTDGPVFPLEAVMVDG
;
A
#
# COMPACT_ATOMS: atom_id res chain seq x y z
N LEU A 1 2.71 16.95 1.09
CA LEU A 1 1.32 17.29 1.48
C LEU A 1 1.24 17.32 3.00
N LYS A 2 0.57 18.31 3.56
CA LYS A 2 0.26 18.40 4.99
C LYS A 2 -1.12 17.77 5.25
N VAL A 3 -1.44 17.51 6.53
CA VAL A 3 -2.74 16.93 6.92
C VAL A 3 -3.91 17.81 6.46
N GLU A 4 -3.72 19.12 6.47
CA GLU A 4 -4.72 20.10 6.02
C GLU A 4 -5.07 19.95 4.54
N ASP A 5 -4.08 19.64 3.70
CA ASP A 5 -4.28 19.40 2.27
C ASP A 5 -5.23 18.21 2.04
N PHE A 6 -5.08 17.14 2.83
CA PHE A 6 -5.96 15.97 2.77
C PHE A 6 -7.37 16.27 3.28
N ARG A 7 -7.51 17.07 4.33
CA ARG A 7 -8.82 17.44 4.91
C ARG A 7 -9.67 18.26 3.94
N ALA A 8 -9.05 19.06 3.07
CA ALA A 8 -9.77 19.81 2.04
C ALA A 8 -10.32 18.92 0.91
N LEU A 9 -9.72 17.75 0.69
CA LEU A 9 -10.03 16.86 -0.44
C LEU A 9 -10.79 15.59 -0.04
N SER A 10 -10.84 15.27 1.25
CA SER A 10 -11.35 13.99 1.75
C SER A 10 -12.54 14.18 2.69
N ARG A 11 -13.52 13.27 2.61
CA ARG A 11 -14.65 13.25 3.56
C ARG A 11 -14.22 13.01 5.00
N GLU A 12 -13.18 12.21 5.18
CA GLU A 12 -12.64 11.82 6.48
C GLU A 12 -11.12 11.69 6.36
N VAL A 13 -10.40 12.20 7.35
CA VAL A 13 -8.94 12.04 7.48
C VAL A 13 -8.64 11.52 8.88
N ALA A 14 -8.07 10.32 8.95
CA ALA A 14 -7.55 9.75 10.18
C ALA A 14 -6.01 9.79 10.13
N VAL A 15 -5.39 10.18 11.24
CA VAL A 15 -3.94 10.33 11.36
C VAL A 15 -3.45 9.41 12.47
N SER A 16 -2.30 8.78 12.27
CA SER A 16 -1.62 7.96 13.27
C SER A 16 -0.17 8.39 13.42
N THR A 17 0.34 8.47 14.64
CA THR A 17 1.78 8.58 14.92
C THR A 17 2.22 7.53 15.93
N LEU A 18 3.45 7.06 15.82
CA LEU A 18 3.96 6.02 16.73
C LEU A 18 4.05 6.49 18.18
N ASP A 19 4.33 7.78 18.38
CA ASP A 19 4.52 8.42 19.68
C ASP A 19 3.25 9.09 20.23
N GLY A 20 2.13 9.05 19.49
CA GLY A 20 0.88 9.71 19.88
C GLY A 20 0.92 11.24 19.82
N SER A 21 1.98 11.85 19.27
CA SER A 21 2.07 13.31 19.10
C SER A 21 0.94 13.91 18.24
N LEU A 22 0.32 13.14 17.35
CA LEU A 22 -0.81 13.58 16.54
C LEU A 22 -1.74 12.42 16.14
N GLY A 23 -3.03 12.57 16.41
CA GLY A 23 -4.04 11.58 16.03
C GLY A 23 -4.00 10.34 16.93
N ALA A 24 -4.23 9.16 16.36
CA ALA A 24 -4.14 7.92 17.09
C ALA A 24 -2.67 7.54 17.33
N GLN A 25 -2.38 6.94 18.49
CA GLN A 25 -1.07 6.35 18.73
C GLN A 25 -1.03 4.95 18.09
N GLY A 26 -0.02 4.67 17.26
CA GLY A 26 0.20 3.35 16.66
C GLY A 26 0.43 3.39 15.15
N LEU A 27 0.18 2.27 14.48
CA LEU A 27 0.36 2.12 13.04
C LEU A 27 -0.91 2.55 12.30
N VAL A 28 -0.75 3.14 11.12
CA VAL A 28 -1.89 3.48 10.24
C VAL A 28 -2.70 2.24 9.83
N THR A 29 -2.08 1.06 9.81
CA THR A 29 -2.75 -0.22 9.54
C THR A 29 -3.74 -0.62 10.63
N ASP A 30 -3.55 -0.15 11.87
CA ASP A 30 -4.48 -0.40 12.98
C ASP A 30 -5.79 0.38 12.75
N LEU A 31 -5.68 1.63 12.28
CA LEU A 31 -6.83 2.44 11.87
C LEU A 31 -7.57 1.83 10.67
N LEU A 32 -6.83 1.30 9.70
CA LEU A 32 -7.41 0.59 8.56
C LEU A 32 -8.18 -0.65 9.02
N GLU A 33 -7.59 -1.48 9.88
CA GLU A 33 -8.24 -2.69 10.39
C GLU A 33 -9.53 -2.36 11.17
N GLU A 34 -9.52 -1.31 12.00
CA GLU A 34 -10.73 -0.85 12.68
C GLU A 34 -11.83 -0.46 11.68
N LYS A 35 -11.48 0.31 10.64
CA LYS A 35 -12.41 0.75 9.60
C LYS A 35 -13.01 -0.42 8.82
N LEU A 36 -12.18 -1.41 8.46
CA LEU A 36 -12.62 -2.64 7.80
C LEU A 36 -13.53 -3.48 8.71
N ARG A 37 -13.16 -3.64 9.99
CA ARG A 37 -13.97 -4.36 10.99
C ARG A 37 -15.35 -3.72 11.19
N ARG A 38 -15.45 -2.40 11.07
CA ARG A 38 -16.72 -1.65 11.13
C ARG A 38 -17.55 -1.75 9.84
N GLY A 39 -17.09 -2.51 8.85
CA GLY A 39 -17.85 -2.82 7.64
C GLY A 39 -17.56 -1.93 6.44
N PHE A 40 -16.43 -1.20 6.42
CA PHE A 40 -16.03 -0.48 5.21
C PHE A 40 -15.81 -1.45 4.04
N ARG A 41 -16.44 -1.15 2.90
CA ARG A 41 -16.48 -1.99 1.69
C ARG A 41 -16.18 -1.14 0.44
N GLY A 42 -15.06 -0.41 0.46
CA GLY A 42 -14.62 0.43 -0.65
C GLY A 42 -13.50 -0.21 -1.47
N PHE A 43 -12.74 0.62 -2.19
CA PHE A 43 -11.50 0.24 -2.85
C PHE A 43 -10.34 0.88 -2.09
N ILE A 44 -9.27 0.12 -1.83
CA ILE A 44 -8.11 0.60 -1.07
C ILE A 44 -7.04 1.10 -2.05
N TYR A 45 -6.52 2.29 -1.82
CA TYR A 45 -5.29 2.77 -2.45
C TYR A 45 -4.24 2.95 -1.36
N THR A 46 -3.04 2.40 -1.55
CA THR A 46 -1.96 2.51 -0.58
C THR A 46 -0.62 2.84 -1.23
N CYS A 47 0.19 3.61 -0.50
CA CYS A 47 1.58 3.88 -0.81
C CYS A 47 2.34 4.06 0.51
N GLY A 48 3.60 3.65 0.55
CA GLY A 48 4.43 3.77 1.74
C GLY A 48 5.41 2.61 1.87
N PRO A 49 5.99 2.37 3.06
CA PRO A 49 6.96 1.29 3.27
C PRO A 49 6.39 -0.08 2.87
N LEU A 50 7.21 -0.95 2.29
CA LEU A 50 6.78 -2.26 1.81
C LEU A 50 6.05 -3.08 2.88
N GLY A 51 6.59 -3.14 4.11
CA GLY A 51 5.95 -3.84 5.24
C GLY A 51 4.56 -3.30 5.58
N MET A 52 4.34 -1.99 5.43
CA MET A 52 3.02 -1.39 5.61
C MET A 52 2.06 -1.85 4.50
N MET A 53 2.48 -1.80 3.24
CA MET A 53 1.67 -2.22 2.11
C MET A 53 1.35 -3.73 2.14
N GLN A 54 2.30 -4.56 2.57
CA GLN A 54 2.08 -5.99 2.83
C GLN A 54 0.97 -6.19 3.87
N LYS A 55 1.02 -5.48 4.99
CA LYS A 55 -0.03 -5.54 6.01
C LYS A 55 -1.38 -5.06 5.48
N VAL A 56 -1.42 -4.01 4.65
CA VAL A 56 -2.64 -3.54 3.96
C VAL A 56 -3.19 -4.62 3.04
N ALA A 57 -2.36 -5.26 2.20
CA ALA A 57 -2.77 -6.34 1.31
C ALA A 57 -3.34 -7.54 2.11
N TRP A 58 -2.69 -7.91 3.22
CA TRP A 58 -3.19 -8.96 4.11
C TRP A 58 -4.56 -8.60 4.72
N LEU A 59 -4.74 -7.36 5.19
CA LEU A 59 -6.03 -6.89 5.73
C LEU A 59 -7.11 -6.89 4.64
N ALA A 60 -6.78 -6.39 3.46
CA ALA A 60 -7.67 -6.35 2.31
C ALA A 60 -8.17 -7.76 1.96
N HIS A 61 -7.26 -8.73 1.85
CA HIS A 61 -7.61 -10.14 1.65
C HIS A 61 -8.50 -10.69 2.79
N ARG A 62 -8.11 -10.48 4.06
CA ARG A 62 -8.84 -10.98 5.23
C ARG A 62 -10.28 -10.47 5.30
N TYR A 63 -10.51 -9.20 4.95
CA TYR A 63 -11.84 -8.59 5.01
C TYR A 63 -12.59 -8.64 3.67
N GLY A 64 -12.00 -9.21 2.61
CA GLY A 64 -12.62 -9.33 1.29
C GLY A 64 -12.83 -7.97 0.63
N VAL A 65 -11.78 -7.14 0.62
CA VAL A 65 -11.74 -5.81 0.01
C VAL A 65 -10.61 -5.79 -1.02
N THR A 66 -10.85 -5.20 -2.17
CA THR A 66 -9.85 -5.07 -3.24
C THR A 66 -9.15 -3.72 -3.17
N GLY A 67 -8.02 -3.61 -3.87
CA GLY A 67 -7.27 -2.36 -3.90
C GLY A 67 -6.00 -2.43 -4.72
N GLU A 68 -5.25 -1.34 -4.68
CA GLU A 68 -3.98 -1.17 -5.37
C GLU A 68 -2.92 -0.62 -4.42
N ALA A 69 -1.68 -1.05 -4.65
CA ALA A 69 -0.48 -0.56 -3.98
C ALA A 69 0.47 0.08 -5.00
N SER A 70 0.93 1.30 -4.70
CA SER A 70 2.03 1.93 -5.42
C SER A 70 3.35 1.46 -4.81
N LEU A 71 3.98 0.47 -5.44
CA LEU A 71 5.27 -0.07 -5.01
C LEU A 71 6.41 0.90 -5.31
N GLU A 72 7.43 0.85 -4.47
CA GLU A 72 8.68 1.60 -4.63
C GLU A 72 9.84 0.62 -4.81
N ALA A 73 10.83 1.00 -5.62
CA ALA A 73 12.08 0.27 -5.81
C ALA A 73 13.20 1.26 -6.10
N ASN A 74 14.45 0.84 -5.92
CA ASN A 74 15.60 1.64 -6.34
C ASN A 74 15.56 1.82 -7.86
N MET A 75 15.57 3.08 -8.31
CA MET A 75 15.53 3.40 -9.73
C MET A 75 16.77 4.20 -10.13
N ALA A 76 17.49 3.72 -11.16
CA ALA A 76 18.56 4.49 -11.78
C ALA A 76 18.05 5.22 -13.03
N CYS A 77 17.56 4.48 -14.03
CA CYS A 77 17.13 5.09 -15.30
C CYS A 77 15.66 5.56 -15.32
N GLY A 78 14.74 4.84 -14.67
CA GLY A 78 13.30 5.12 -14.75
C GLY A 78 12.65 4.84 -16.11
N LEU A 79 13.35 4.14 -17.02
CA LEU A 79 12.94 3.92 -18.42
C LEU A 79 12.89 2.43 -18.81
N GLY A 80 12.98 1.52 -17.83
CA GLY A 80 12.96 0.07 -18.06
C GLY A 80 14.26 -0.54 -18.61
N VAL A 81 15.29 0.28 -18.88
CA VAL A 81 16.54 -0.20 -19.52
C VAL A 81 17.52 -0.80 -18.52
N CYS A 82 17.69 -0.18 -17.35
CA CYS A 82 18.74 -0.57 -16.39
C CYS A 82 18.37 -1.77 -15.51
N LEU A 83 17.09 -2.17 -15.50
CA LEU A 83 16.53 -3.27 -14.69
C LEU A 83 16.73 -3.13 -13.15
N GLY A 84 17.20 -1.97 -12.67
CA GLY A 84 17.46 -1.74 -11.25
C GLY A 84 16.18 -1.69 -10.38
N CYS A 85 15.05 -1.35 -10.98
CA CYS A 85 13.76 -1.24 -10.32
C CYS A 85 12.96 -2.56 -10.31
N THR A 86 13.65 -3.70 -10.40
CA THR A 86 12.99 -5.01 -10.43
C THR A 86 12.45 -5.35 -9.05
N CYS A 87 11.19 -5.80 -8.99
CA CYS A 87 10.54 -6.28 -7.77
C CYS A 87 9.83 -7.62 -8.05
N ALA A 88 9.70 -8.45 -7.02
CA ALA A 88 8.91 -9.67 -7.11
C ALA A 88 7.43 -9.35 -6.80
N VAL A 89 6.54 -9.82 -7.67
CA VAL A 89 5.09 -9.78 -7.48
C VAL A 89 4.50 -11.19 -7.62
N ARG A 90 3.35 -11.43 -7.02
CA ARG A 90 2.67 -12.73 -7.12
C ARG A 90 2.11 -12.91 -8.54
N GLY A 91 2.50 -14.01 -9.19
CA GLY A 91 1.88 -14.51 -10.41
C GLY A 91 1.06 -15.78 -10.17
N GLU A 92 0.35 -16.23 -11.20
CA GLU A 92 -0.52 -17.42 -11.15
C GLU A 92 0.24 -18.72 -10.84
N GLN A 93 1.47 -18.85 -11.35
CA GLN A 93 2.30 -20.05 -11.26
C GLN A 93 3.50 -19.88 -10.31
N GLY A 94 3.53 -18.80 -9.53
CA GLY A 94 4.64 -18.45 -8.65
C GLY A 94 5.03 -16.97 -8.76
N PRO A 95 6.07 -16.54 -8.02
CA PRO A 95 6.57 -15.18 -8.11
C PRO A 95 7.06 -14.85 -9.52
N VAL A 96 6.69 -13.66 -10.02
CA VAL A 96 7.20 -13.09 -11.27
C VAL A 96 7.91 -11.78 -10.96
N TYR A 97 8.88 -11.42 -11.79
CA TYR A 97 9.62 -10.18 -11.65
C TYR A 97 9.03 -9.10 -12.55
N ALA A 98 8.74 -7.94 -11.97
CA ALA A 98 8.21 -6.77 -12.65
C ALA A 98 9.12 -5.56 -12.42
N HIS A 99 9.20 -4.67 -13.40
CA HIS A 99 9.94 -3.43 -13.33
C HIS A 99 9.02 -2.31 -12.85
N VAL A 100 9.24 -1.79 -11.64
CA VAL A 100 8.36 -0.77 -11.05
C VAL A 100 8.21 0.47 -11.94
N CYS A 101 9.25 0.86 -12.70
CA CYS A 101 9.19 2.06 -13.54
C CYS A 101 8.39 1.92 -14.85
N THR A 102 8.15 0.70 -15.36
CA THR A 102 7.44 0.48 -16.64
C THR A 102 6.21 -0.41 -16.50
N ASP A 103 6.30 -1.44 -15.66
CA ASP A 103 5.21 -2.38 -15.40
C ASP A 103 4.32 -1.88 -14.23
N GLY A 104 4.88 -1.02 -13.37
CA GLY A 104 4.21 -0.39 -12.25
C GLY A 104 4.04 1.14 -12.41
N PRO A 105 4.13 1.93 -11.31
CA PRO A 105 4.40 1.51 -9.94
C PRO A 105 3.18 0.91 -9.24
N VAL A 106 2.00 1.01 -9.84
CA VAL A 106 0.72 0.59 -9.24
C VAL A 106 0.42 -0.86 -9.60
N PHE A 107 0.23 -1.69 -8.59
CA PHE A 107 -0.13 -3.10 -8.73
C PHE A 107 -1.36 -3.44 -7.88
N PRO A 108 -2.17 -4.45 -8.25
CA PRO A 108 -3.23 -4.97 -7.39
C PRO A 108 -2.69 -5.45 -6.04
N LEU A 109 -3.45 -5.29 -4.96
CA LEU A 109 -3.03 -5.76 -3.62
C LEU A 109 -2.74 -7.27 -3.59
N GLU A 110 -3.43 -8.05 -4.41
CA GLU A 110 -3.23 -9.50 -4.56
C GLU A 110 -1.85 -9.85 -5.15
N ALA A 111 -1.26 -8.93 -5.94
CA ALA A 111 0.06 -9.07 -6.53
C ALA A 111 1.18 -8.75 -5.52
N VAL A 112 0.88 -8.08 -4.41
CA VAL A 112 1.88 -7.74 -3.39
C VAL A 112 2.35 -9.01 -2.68
N MET A 113 3.65 -9.25 -2.68
CA MET A 113 4.27 -10.35 -1.95
C MET A 113 4.14 -10.09 -0.46
N VAL A 114 3.24 -10.79 0.22
CA VAL A 114 3.09 -10.79 1.68
C VAL A 114 3.96 -11.88 2.27
N ASP A 115 4.90 -11.49 3.14
CA ASP A 115 5.62 -12.42 3.99
C ASP A 115 4.66 -12.93 5.08
N GLY A 116 4.64 -14.26 5.28
CA GLY A 116 3.77 -14.94 6.25
C GLY A 116 4.27 -14.83 7.68
#